data_AF-A0A1Q7IIM5-F1
#
_entry.id   AF-A0A1Q7IIM5-F1
#
_cell.length_a   1.000
_cell.length_b   1.000
_cell.length_c   1.000
_cell.angle_alpha   90.00
_cell.angle_beta   90.00
_cell.angle_gamma   90.00
#
_symmetry.space_group_name_H-M   'P 1'
#
loop_
_entity.id
_entity.type
_entity.pdbx_description
1 polymer ?
#
loop_
_entity_poly.entity_id
_entity_poly.type
_entity_poly.pdbx_seq_one_letter_code
_entity_poly.pdbx_strand_id
1 'polypeptide(L)'
;MPFRIRDKHAQDPVFLKFNNLLQKGVAVRTVFDRRLITAIRAFGLALNETTDRDCFVTCITALEALMLEDHDPKKEALAERTAHLIGRNRENKREIYRRMKDLYAVRSDIVHGEERDLSDADVAYLIEIAQACILKSLEMTSGSPKVDDPLPWFEEQKFPSDS
;
A
#
# COMPACT_ATOMS: atom_id res chain seq x y z
N MET A 1 29.35 12.12 -8.23
CA MET A 1 29.48 12.46 -6.79
C MET A 1 28.23 11.98 -6.08
N PRO A 2 28.31 11.28 -4.94
CA PRO A 2 27.10 10.99 -4.16
C PRO A 2 26.60 12.29 -3.51
N PHE A 3 25.33 12.61 -3.73
CA PHE A 3 24.64 13.73 -3.09
C PHE A 3 24.72 13.55 -1.56
N ARG A 4 25.40 14.45 -0.85
CA ARG A 4 25.52 14.41 0.61
C ARG A 4 24.43 15.30 1.19
N ILE A 5 23.29 14.72 1.55
CA ILE A 5 22.17 15.49 2.08
C ILE A 5 22.49 15.89 3.53
N ARG A 6 22.53 17.21 3.78
CA ARG A 6 22.92 17.80 5.08
C ARG A 6 21.73 18.00 6.04
N ASP A 7 20.52 17.73 5.59
CA ASP A 7 19.29 17.92 6.37
C ASP A 7 18.96 16.70 7.23
N LYS A 8 18.52 16.92 8.48
CA LYS A 8 18.20 15.86 9.44
C LYS A 8 17.01 14.98 9.03
N HIS A 9 16.03 15.54 8.33
CA HIS A 9 14.88 14.80 7.80
C HIS A 9 15.26 13.99 6.56
N ALA A 10 16.26 14.45 5.81
CA ALA A 10 16.80 13.69 4.68
C ALA A 10 17.73 12.54 5.10
N GLN A 11 18.11 12.47 6.38
CA GLN A 11 18.77 11.31 6.97
C GLN A 11 17.79 10.30 7.56
N ASP A 12 16.49 10.56 7.50
CA ASP A 12 15.48 9.59 7.92
C ASP A 12 15.68 8.27 7.12
N PRO A 13 15.76 7.11 7.80
CA PRO A 13 15.96 5.83 7.12
C PRO A 13 14.93 5.54 6.02
N VAL A 14 13.67 5.96 6.20
CA VAL A 14 12.62 5.83 5.19
C VAL A 14 12.94 6.71 3.99
N PHE A 15 13.34 7.95 4.22
CA PHE A 15 13.70 8.88 3.14
C PHE A 15 14.89 8.37 2.33
N LEU A 16 15.91 7.83 2.99
CA LEU A 16 17.06 7.21 2.33
C LEU A 16 16.64 5.99 1.49
N LYS A 17 15.76 5.14 2.00
CA LYS A 17 15.22 3.98 1.25
C LYS A 17 14.44 4.43 0.02
N PHE A 18 13.57 5.43 0.18
CA PHE A 18 12.83 6.02 -0.92
C PHE A 18 13.77 6.62 -1.98
N ASN A 19 14.77 7.40 -1.57
CA ASN A 19 15.78 7.94 -2.47
C ASN A 19 16.53 6.83 -3.22
N ASN A 20 16.94 5.76 -2.53
CA ASN A 20 17.62 4.62 -3.14
C ASN A 20 16.72 3.91 -4.17
N LEU A 21 15.44 3.69 -3.84
CA LEU A 21 14.45 3.13 -4.77
C LEU A 21 14.33 3.97 -6.05
N LEU A 22 14.27 5.28 -5.91
CA LEU A 22 14.19 6.20 -7.06
C LEU A 22 15.48 6.22 -7.88
N GLN A 23 16.64 6.10 -7.25
CA GLN A 23 17.96 6.09 -7.92
C GLN A 23 18.23 4.80 -8.70
N LYS A 24 17.54 3.68 -8.41
CA LYS A 24 17.62 2.46 -9.23
C LYS A 24 17.25 2.79 -10.67
N GLY A 25 18.13 2.47 -11.61
CA GLY A 25 17.85 2.56 -13.05
C GLY A 25 16.65 1.69 -13.43
N VAL A 26 15.85 2.14 -14.40
CA VAL A 26 14.59 1.47 -14.77
C VAL A 26 14.79 -0.02 -15.10
N ALA A 27 15.90 -0.36 -15.77
CA ALA A 27 16.21 -1.73 -16.18
C ALA A 27 16.52 -2.70 -15.02
N VAL A 28 16.87 -2.19 -13.83
CA VAL A 28 17.23 -3.03 -12.66
C VAL A 28 16.15 -3.04 -11.58
N ARG A 29 15.03 -2.36 -11.80
CA ARG A 29 13.90 -2.36 -10.86
C ARG A 29 13.19 -3.70 -10.91
N THR A 30 12.90 -4.28 -9.75
CA THR A 30 12.06 -5.48 -9.64
C THR A 30 10.60 -5.15 -9.98
N VAL A 31 9.74 -6.18 -10.07
CA VAL A 31 8.28 -5.96 -10.20
C VAL A 31 7.77 -5.19 -8.99
N PHE A 32 8.24 -5.55 -7.79
CA PHE A 32 7.89 -4.85 -6.56
C PHE A 32 8.30 -3.37 -6.55
N ASP A 33 9.53 -3.05 -6.98
CA ASP A 33 10.01 -1.66 -7.06
C ASP A 33 9.07 -0.81 -7.94
N ARG A 34 8.62 -1.36 -9.08
CA ARG A 34 7.70 -0.67 -9.98
C ARG A 34 6.33 -0.45 -9.33
N ARG A 35 5.76 -1.47 -8.69
CA ARG A 35 4.47 -1.40 -7.99
C ARG A 35 4.49 -0.38 -6.87
N LEU A 36 5.55 -0.38 -6.05
CA LEU A 36 5.74 0.57 -4.97
C LEU A 36 5.86 2.01 -5.47
N ILE A 37 6.62 2.25 -6.54
CA ILE A 37 6.70 3.58 -7.17
C ILE A 37 5.34 4.04 -7.69
N THR A 38 4.58 3.16 -8.34
CA THR A 38 3.23 3.46 -8.82
C THR A 38 2.29 3.81 -7.67
N ALA A 39 2.31 3.00 -6.60
CA ALA A 39 1.50 3.24 -5.40
C ALA A 39 1.83 4.58 -4.73
N ILE A 40 3.12 4.92 -4.59
CA ILE A 40 3.54 6.22 -4.03
C ILE A 40 3.04 7.39 -4.88
N ARG A 41 3.10 7.28 -6.21
CA ARG A 41 2.57 8.31 -7.12
C ARG A 41 1.06 8.46 -7.00
N ALA A 42 0.33 7.35 -7.02
CA ALA A 42 -1.13 7.36 -6.89
C ALA A 42 -1.56 7.90 -5.53
N PHE A 43 -0.89 7.51 -4.45
CA PHE A 43 -1.15 8.05 -3.12
C PHE A 43 -0.88 9.55 -3.03
N GLY A 44 0.24 10.01 -3.62
CA GLY A 44 0.52 11.44 -3.73
C GLY A 44 -0.55 12.20 -4.49
N LEU A 45 -1.11 11.63 -5.57
CA LEU A 45 -2.24 12.21 -6.28
C LEU A 45 -3.50 12.27 -5.41
N ALA A 46 -3.83 11.17 -4.71
CA ALA A 46 -4.99 11.09 -3.83
C ALA A 46 -5.01 12.22 -2.79
N LEU A 47 -3.85 12.52 -2.17
CA LEU A 47 -3.72 13.60 -1.19
C LEU A 47 -3.89 15.02 -1.76
N ASN A 48 -3.92 15.16 -3.07
CA ASN A 48 -4.12 16.44 -3.77
C ASN A 48 -5.46 16.50 -4.51
N GLU A 49 -6.33 15.50 -4.36
CA GLU A 49 -7.67 15.52 -4.93
C GLU A 49 -8.53 16.60 -4.27
N THR A 50 -9.47 17.15 -5.03
CA THR A 50 -10.34 18.23 -4.56
C THR A 50 -11.60 17.72 -3.85
N THR A 51 -11.88 16.42 -3.95
CA THR A 51 -13.03 15.78 -3.32
C THR A 51 -12.59 14.55 -2.52
N ASP A 52 -13.27 14.29 -1.41
CA ASP A 52 -13.04 13.11 -0.59
C ASP A 52 -13.31 11.81 -1.35
N ARG A 53 -14.27 11.85 -2.28
CA ARG A 53 -14.62 10.70 -3.13
C ARG A 53 -13.46 10.32 -4.04
N ASP A 54 -12.85 11.30 -4.71
CA ASP A 54 -11.72 11.06 -5.60
C ASP A 54 -10.47 10.67 -4.80
N CYS A 55 -10.23 11.32 -3.65
CA CYS A 55 -9.17 10.92 -2.72
C CYS A 55 -9.34 9.44 -2.32
N PHE A 56 -10.54 9.03 -1.94
CA PHE A 56 -10.84 7.67 -1.50
C PHE A 56 -10.61 6.63 -2.60
N VAL A 57 -11.13 6.87 -3.80
CA VAL A 57 -10.95 5.97 -4.95
C VAL A 57 -9.47 5.87 -5.31
N THR A 58 -8.77 7.00 -5.40
CA THR A 58 -7.35 7.05 -5.76
C THR A 58 -6.47 6.40 -4.68
N CYS A 59 -6.79 6.55 -3.40
CA CYS A 59 -6.12 5.85 -2.29
C CYS A 59 -6.26 4.33 -2.42
N ILE A 60 -7.46 3.81 -2.69
CA ILE A 60 -7.64 2.37 -2.91
C ILE A 60 -6.89 1.91 -4.15
N THR A 61 -6.89 2.68 -5.23
CA THR A 61 -6.11 2.34 -6.43
C THR A 61 -4.61 2.34 -6.19
N ALA A 62 -4.09 3.19 -5.29
CA ALA A 62 -2.70 3.10 -4.84
C ALA A 62 -2.41 1.76 -4.14
N LEU A 63 -3.31 1.31 -3.26
CA LEU A 63 -3.20 0.03 -2.57
C LEU A 63 -3.36 -1.17 -3.54
N GLU A 64 -4.27 -1.10 -4.51
CA GLU A 64 -4.43 -2.10 -5.56
C GLU A 64 -3.14 -2.26 -6.37
N ALA A 65 -2.54 -1.14 -6.83
CA ALA A 65 -1.30 -1.15 -7.58
C ALA A 65 -0.14 -1.78 -6.80
N LEU A 66 -0.10 -1.53 -5.48
CA LEU A 66 0.92 -2.08 -4.59
C LEU A 66 0.75 -3.59 -4.38
N MET A 67 -0.48 -4.04 -4.14
CA MET A 67 -0.75 -5.34 -3.52
C MET A 67 -1.51 -6.33 -4.38
N LEU A 68 -2.11 -5.97 -5.51
CA LEU A 68 -2.92 -6.87 -6.35
C LEU A 68 -2.36 -7.12 -7.76
N GLU A 69 -2.71 -8.27 -8.31
CA GLU A 69 -2.60 -8.63 -9.74
C GLU A 69 -3.98 -8.68 -10.39
N ASP A 70 -4.01 -8.66 -11.72
CA ASP A 70 -5.26 -8.54 -12.49
C ASP A 70 -6.28 -9.65 -12.22
N HIS A 71 -5.82 -10.84 -11.82
CA HIS A 71 -6.66 -12.01 -11.58
C HIS A 71 -7.02 -12.23 -10.10
N ASP A 72 -6.56 -11.37 -9.20
CA ASP A 72 -6.86 -11.51 -7.79
C ASP A 72 -8.35 -11.21 -7.50
N PRO A 73 -8.98 -11.92 -6.54
CA PRO A 73 -10.25 -11.48 -5.95
C PRO A 73 -10.00 -10.21 -5.15
N LYS A 74 -10.11 -9.05 -5.82
CA LYS A 74 -9.59 -7.76 -5.35
C LYS A 74 -9.98 -7.42 -3.91
N LYS A 75 -11.26 -7.58 -3.55
CA LYS A 75 -11.78 -7.27 -2.21
C LYS A 75 -11.10 -8.11 -1.13
N GLU A 76 -11.13 -9.43 -1.28
CA GLU A 76 -10.55 -10.39 -0.34
C GLU A 76 -9.03 -10.25 -0.26
N ALA A 77 -8.35 -10.24 -1.42
CA ALA A 77 -6.90 -10.16 -1.49
C ALA A 77 -6.39 -8.83 -0.92
N LEU A 78 -7.04 -7.70 -1.21
CA LEU A 78 -6.58 -6.41 -0.70
C LEU A 78 -6.75 -6.34 0.82
N ALA A 79 -7.89 -6.78 1.34
CA ALA A 79 -8.16 -6.77 2.76
C ALA A 79 -7.19 -7.67 3.55
N GLU A 80 -6.92 -8.87 3.03
CA GLU A 80 -5.99 -9.82 3.61
C GLU A 80 -4.56 -9.28 3.60
N ARG A 81 -4.06 -8.88 2.42
CA ARG A 81 -2.70 -8.37 2.27
C ARG A 81 -2.47 -7.12 3.12
N THR A 82 -3.45 -6.22 3.20
CA THR A 82 -3.40 -5.06 4.12
C THR A 82 -3.27 -5.52 5.57
N ALA A 83 -4.16 -6.41 6.03
CA ALA A 83 -4.13 -6.91 7.40
C ALA A 83 -2.79 -7.58 7.74
N HIS A 84 -2.24 -8.41 6.87
CA HIS A 84 -0.97 -9.09 7.12
C HIS A 84 0.23 -8.13 7.11
N LEU A 85 0.20 -7.10 6.26
CA LEU A 85 1.31 -6.15 6.14
C LEU A 85 1.46 -5.27 7.39
N ILE A 86 0.36 -4.72 7.90
CA ILE A 86 0.40 -3.69 8.97
C ILE A 86 -0.21 -4.14 10.30
N GLY A 87 -0.93 -5.27 10.32
CA GLY A 87 -1.59 -5.75 11.51
C GLY A 87 -0.62 -6.32 12.55
N ARG A 88 -0.78 -5.87 13.80
CA ARG A 88 0.19 -6.13 14.89
C ARG A 88 -0.03 -7.47 15.61
N ASN A 89 -1.28 -7.92 15.65
CA ASN A 89 -1.69 -9.17 16.32
C ASN A 89 -2.96 -9.71 15.64
N ARG A 90 -3.40 -10.90 16.04
CA ARG A 90 -4.54 -11.58 15.40
C ARG A 90 -5.84 -10.76 15.40
N GLU A 91 -6.14 -10.09 16.51
CA GLU A 91 -7.38 -9.30 16.61
C GLU A 91 -7.31 -8.04 15.73
N ASN A 92 -6.19 -7.32 15.79
CA ASN A 92 -5.98 -6.15 14.96
C ASN A 92 -5.94 -6.50 13.46
N LYS A 93 -5.34 -7.63 13.08
CA LYS A 93 -5.41 -8.14 11.70
C LYS A 93 -6.85 -8.38 11.25
N ARG A 94 -7.67 -9.01 12.12
CA ARG A 94 -9.08 -9.27 11.83
C ARG A 94 -9.89 -7.98 11.67
N GLU A 95 -9.62 -6.98 12.49
CA GLU A 95 -10.25 -5.67 12.39
C GLU A 95 -9.89 -4.96 11.07
N ILE A 96 -8.59 -4.88 10.75
CA ILE A 96 -8.11 -4.28 9.50
C ILE A 96 -8.70 -5.00 8.29
N TYR A 97 -8.75 -6.33 8.31
CA TYR A 97 -9.35 -7.14 7.25
C TYR A 97 -10.83 -6.77 7.04
N ARG A 98 -11.63 -6.73 8.12
CA ARG A 98 -13.05 -6.38 8.01
C ARG A 98 -13.23 -4.95 7.47
N ARG A 99 -12.53 -3.97 8.06
CA ARG A 99 -12.61 -2.57 7.64
C ARG A 99 -12.20 -2.39 6.18
N MET A 100 -11.12 -3.04 5.72
CA MET A 100 -10.74 -2.94 4.32
C MET A 100 -11.73 -3.60 3.35
N LYS A 101 -12.41 -4.68 3.74
CA LYS A 101 -13.49 -5.24 2.92
C LYS A 101 -14.63 -4.23 2.75
N ASP A 102 -14.99 -3.54 3.81
CA ASP A 102 -16.08 -2.56 3.77
C ASP A 102 -15.68 -1.36 2.90
N LEU A 103 -14.47 -0.83 3.08
CA LEU A 103 -13.94 0.28 2.29
C LEU A 103 -13.83 -0.06 0.81
N TYR A 104 -13.36 -1.28 0.48
CA TYR A 104 -13.32 -1.73 -0.90
C TYR A 104 -14.72 -1.87 -1.51
N ALA A 105 -15.71 -2.34 -0.74
CA ALA A 105 -17.09 -2.40 -1.20
C ALA A 105 -17.61 -1.00 -1.53
N VAL A 106 -17.40 -0.02 -0.64
CA VAL A 106 -17.76 1.39 -0.88
C VAL A 106 -17.09 1.91 -2.15
N ARG A 107 -15.81 1.62 -2.38
CA ARG A 107 -15.12 2.00 -3.62
C ARG A 107 -15.75 1.36 -4.84
N SER A 108 -16.06 0.07 -4.78
CA SER A 108 -16.71 -0.65 -5.88
C SER A 108 -18.01 0.06 -6.28
N ASP A 109 -18.85 0.36 -5.28
CA ASP A 109 -20.14 1.02 -5.46
C ASP A 109 -19.96 2.43 -6.07
N ILE A 110 -19.00 3.22 -5.55
CA ILE A 110 -18.66 4.56 -6.08
C ILE A 110 -18.26 4.51 -7.55
N VAL A 111 -17.36 3.59 -7.94
CA VAL A 111 -16.85 3.51 -9.33
C VAL A 111 -17.95 3.03 -10.29
N HIS A 112 -18.94 2.29 -9.79
CA HIS A 112 -20.13 1.90 -10.56
C HIS A 112 -21.24 2.98 -10.58
N GLY A 113 -20.99 4.15 -9.97
CA GLY A 113 -21.90 5.28 -9.99
C GLY A 113 -22.99 5.22 -8.91
N GLU A 114 -22.86 4.33 -7.92
CA GLU A 114 -23.79 4.31 -6.80
C GLU A 114 -23.52 5.48 -5.83
N GLU A 115 -24.60 6.05 -5.31
CA GLU A 115 -24.52 7.03 -4.24
C GLU A 115 -24.21 6.33 -2.91
N ARG A 116 -23.08 6.70 -2.32
CA ARG A 116 -22.68 6.25 -0.99
C ARG A 116 -22.18 7.44 -0.20
N ASP A 117 -22.69 7.56 1.02
CA ASP A 117 -22.15 8.50 1.99
C ASP A 117 -20.78 8.00 2.43
N LEU A 118 -19.79 8.85 2.21
CA LEU A 118 -18.44 8.62 2.66
C LEU A 118 -18.19 9.54 3.85
N SER A 119 -17.86 8.94 5.00
CA SER A 119 -17.54 9.73 6.18
C SER A 119 -16.09 10.21 6.13
N ASP A 120 -15.83 11.41 6.66
CA ASP A 120 -14.45 11.93 6.84
C ASP A 120 -13.58 10.94 7.61
N ALA A 121 -14.17 10.19 8.54
CA ALA A 121 -13.48 9.15 9.31
C ALA A 121 -13.02 7.98 8.45
N ASP A 122 -13.81 7.57 7.45
CA ASP A 122 -13.43 6.51 6.51
C ASP A 122 -12.32 6.96 5.56
N VAL A 123 -12.36 8.22 5.11
CA VAL A 123 -11.29 8.83 4.30
C VAL A 123 -9.99 8.90 5.10
N ALA A 124 -10.04 9.47 6.31
CA ALA A 124 -8.88 9.60 7.17
C ALA A 124 -8.27 8.23 7.50
N TYR A 125 -9.10 7.26 7.86
CA TYR A 125 -8.65 5.90 8.12
C TYR A 125 -7.99 5.26 6.89
N LEU A 126 -8.58 5.42 5.69
CA LEU A 126 -8.00 4.88 4.47
C LEU A 126 -6.65 5.53 4.14
N ILE A 127 -6.49 6.84 4.34
CA ILE A 127 -5.22 7.55 4.17
C ILE A 127 -4.16 6.99 5.12
N GLU A 128 -4.50 6.81 6.40
CA GLU A 128 -3.58 6.25 7.40
C GLU A 128 -3.13 4.83 7.03
N ILE A 129 -4.07 3.98 6.59
CA ILE A 129 -3.79 2.61 6.14
C ILE A 129 -2.89 2.61 4.90
N ALA A 130 -3.20 3.45 3.90
CA ALA A 130 -2.41 3.56 2.69
C ALA A 130 -0.97 4.01 2.97
N GLN A 131 -0.83 5.03 3.82
CA GLN A 131 0.48 5.51 4.27
C GLN A 131 1.26 4.41 5.00
N ALA A 132 0.63 3.71 5.95
CA ALA A 132 1.26 2.64 6.70
C ALA A 132 1.73 1.48 5.80
N CYS A 133 0.91 1.07 4.83
CA CYS A 133 1.27 0.05 3.85
C CYS A 133 2.47 0.47 3.00
N ILE A 134 2.47 1.70 2.46
CA ILE A 134 3.59 2.22 1.65
C ILE A 134 4.88 2.26 2.46
N LEU A 135 4.83 2.77 3.69
CA LEU A 135 5.99 2.84 4.57
C LEU A 135 6.52 1.44 4.89
N LYS A 136 5.62 0.50 5.18
CA LYS A 136 6.02 -0.89 5.46
C LYS A 136 6.63 -1.57 4.25
N SER A 137 6.06 -1.35 3.06
CA SER A 137 6.62 -1.85 1.80
C SER A 137 7.98 -1.24 1.48
N LEU A 138 8.21 0.04 1.77
CA LEU A 138 9.52 0.67 1.65
C LEU A 138 10.56 -0.01 2.55
N GLU A 139 10.19 -0.41 3.76
CA GLU A 139 11.10 -1.15 4.64
C GLU A 139 11.57 -2.47 4.02
N MET A 140 10.69 -3.17 3.31
CA MET A 140 10.97 -4.47 2.67
C MET A 140 11.93 -4.36 1.48
N THR A 141 12.06 -3.18 0.85
CA THR A 141 12.97 -2.98 -0.30
C THR A 141 14.46 -3.07 0.04
N SER A 142 14.81 -3.07 1.33
CA SER A 142 16.18 -2.92 1.83
C SER A 142 16.52 -4.05 2.81
N GLY A 143 16.75 -5.25 2.29
CA GLY A 143 17.14 -6.37 3.16
C GLY A 143 17.38 -7.73 2.50
N SER A 144 16.95 -7.99 1.27
CA SER A 144 17.26 -9.26 0.61
C SER A 144 17.30 -9.14 -0.92
N PRO A 145 18.29 -9.76 -1.59
CA PRO A 145 18.33 -9.84 -3.05
C PRO A 145 17.32 -10.88 -3.61
N LYS A 146 16.17 -11.11 -2.96
CA LYS A 146 15.33 -12.29 -3.25
C LYS A 146 13.82 -12.12 -3.13
N VAL A 147 13.29 -10.90 -3.06
CA VAL A 147 11.85 -10.70 -3.23
C VAL A 147 11.67 -9.89 -4.50
N ASP A 148 11.79 -10.56 -5.65
CA ASP A 148 11.42 -9.99 -6.96
C ASP A 148 9.93 -9.61 -6.97
N ASP A 149 9.15 -10.35 -6.18
CA ASP A 149 7.72 -10.19 -5.97
C ASP A 149 7.34 -10.53 -4.51
N PRO A 150 6.69 -9.63 -3.74
CA PRO A 150 6.23 -9.89 -2.38
C PRO A 150 4.94 -10.71 -2.33
N LEU A 151 4.28 -10.97 -3.47
CA LEU A 151 3.02 -11.72 -3.47
C LEU A 151 3.16 -13.13 -2.92
N PRO A 152 4.20 -13.92 -3.25
CA PRO A 152 4.45 -15.20 -2.60
C PRO A 152 4.51 -15.10 -1.07
N TRP A 153 5.10 -14.03 -0.52
CA TRP A 153 5.12 -13.83 0.94
C TRP A 153 3.70 -13.63 1.51
N PHE A 154 2.83 -12.90 0.81
CA PHE A 154 1.43 -12.77 1.21
C PHE A 154 0.67 -14.10 1.16
N GLU A 155 0.94 -14.93 0.14
CA GLU A 155 0.34 -16.26 0.01
C GLU A 155 0.80 -17.20 1.13
N GLU A 156 2.09 -17.16 1.52
CA GLU A 156 2.61 -17.93 2.65
C GLU A 156 1.91 -17.59 3.97
N GLN A 157 1.49 -16.34 4.16
CA GLN A 157 0.77 -15.92 5.36
C GLN A 157 -0.65 -16.50 5.47
N LYS A 158 -1.23 -17.04 4.37
CA LYS A 158 -2.54 -17.69 4.37
C LYS A 158 -2.54 -19.04 5.10
N PHE A 159 -1.38 -19.69 5.14
CA PHE A 159 -1.17 -20.97 5.80
C PHE A 159 -0.50 -20.71 7.15
N PRO A 160 -1.25 -20.59 8.26
CA PRO A 160 -0.61 -20.57 9.57
C PRO A 160 0.22 -21.85 9.70
N SER A 161 1.49 -21.70 10.05
CA SER A 161 2.33 -22.85 10.42
C SER A 161 1.64 -23.55 11.58
N ASP A 162 1.29 -24.81 11.39
CA ASP A 162 0.77 -25.66 12.47
C ASP A 162 1.76 -25.58 13.64
N SER A 163 1.34 -24.90 14.70
CA SER A 163 2.06 -24.75 15.97
C SER A 163 1.08 -24.84 17.13
#